data_AF-A0A838P0U9-F1
#
_entry.id   AF-A0A838P0U9-F1
#
_cell.length_a   1.000
_cell.length_b   1.000
_cell.length_c   1.000
_cell.angle_alpha   90.00
_cell.angle_beta   90.00
_cell.angle_gamma   90.00
#
_symmetry.space_group_name_H-M   'P 1'
#
loop_
_entity.id
_entity.type
_entity.pdbx_description
1 polymer ?
#
loop_
_entity_poly.entity_id
_entity_poly.type
_entity_poly.pdbx_seq_one_letter_code
_entity_poly.pdbx_strand_id
1 'polypeptide(L)'
;MEFDWLLVLGFLWFMFNLLGRKRDAPPRPDSRPPEPGRPPAPIVFRPAGTVASGDATQREGSRLEQFLRQMEQAANQPAGPLGRPAGAPLPGAEEVEQRESLEEDPAVVSLETEVLRPARRLVDHDDEAAAVAARRLASARKRDGELTRADHHLFDSRIRQEPADHTAVRRYSAQQMRDAFVWREILGPPVSERPG
;
A
#
# COMPACT_ATOMS: atom_id res chain seq x y z
N MET A 1 -16.10 -19.77 30.01
CA MET A 1 -14.89 -19.18 30.59
C MET A 1 -13.79 -19.12 29.52
N GLU A 2 -14.01 -18.39 28.41
CA GLU A 2 -13.06 -18.37 27.27
C GLU A 2 -12.35 -17.01 27.08
N PHE A 3 -12.78 -15.99 27.83
CA PHE A 3 -12.24 -14.62 27.72
C PHE A 3 -10.94 -14.38 28.51
N ASP A 4 -10.63 -15.22 29.50
CA ASP A 4 -9.45 -15.03 30.36
C ASP A 4 -8.12 -15.21 29.61
N TRP A 5 -8.10 -16.06 28.57
CA TRP A 5 -6.88 -16.32 27.81
C TRP A 5 -6.43 -15.09 27.00
N LEU A 6 -7.38 -14.31 26.46
CA LEU A 6 -7.09 -13.11 25.68
C LEU A 6 -6.48 -12.01 26.56
N LEU A 7 -6.91 -11.91 27.83
CA LEU A 7 -6.33 -10.98 28.80
C LEU A 7 -4.89 -11.36 29.14
N VAL A 8 -4.62 -12.65 29.32
CA VAL A 8 -3.25 -13.15 29.57
C VAL A 8 -2.34 -12.88 28.36
N LEU A 9 -2.82 -13.13 27.14
CA LEU A 9 -2.04 -12.87 25.93
C LEU A 9 -1.76 -11.37 25.73
N GLY A 10 -2.77 -10.51 25.94
CA GLY A 10 -2.62 -9.06 25.87
C GLY A 10 -1.61 -8.53 26.89
N PHE A 11 -1.64 -9.05 28.12
CA PHE A 11 -0.68 -8.70 29.16
C PHE A 11 0.74 -9.15 28.82
N LEU A 12 0.89 -10.37 28.29
CA LEU A 12 2.20 -10.89 27.85
C LEU A 12 2.78 -10.04 26.72
N TRP A 13 1.96 -9.68 25.73
CA TRP A 13 2.37 -8.83 24.62
C TRP A 13 2.81 -7.43 25.10
N PHE A 14 2.06 -6.84 26.04
CA PHE A 14 2.41 -5.56 26.64
C PHE A 14 3.77 -5.61 27.36
N MET A 15 4.04 -6.67 28.11
CA MET A 15 5.33 -6.88 28.79
C MET A 15 6.50 -7.00 27.81
N PHE A 16 6.33 -7.72 26.70
CA PHE A 16 7.34 -7.82 25.65
C PHE A 16 7.62 -6.47 24.98
N ASN A 17 6.58 -5.66 24.74
CA ASN A 17 6.71 -4.33 24.15
C ASN A 17 7.44 -3.36 25.10
N LEU A 18 7.23 -3.49 26.41
CA LEU A 18 7.90 -2.68 27.42
C LEU A 18 9.40 -3.01 27.56
N LEU A 19 9.79 -4.29 27.39
CA LEU A 19 11.19 -4.71 27.45
C LEU A 19 11.98 -4.36 26.16
N GLY A 20 11.32 -4.33 25.00
CA GLY A 20 11.97 -4.00 23.73
C GLY A 20 12.38 -2.53 23.57
N ARG A 21 11.79 -1.61 24.34
CA ARG A 21 11.95 -0.15 24.18
C ARG A 21 13.19 0.47 24.84
N LYS A 22 14.09 -0.29 25.47
CA LYS A 22 15.22 0.26 26.24
C LYS A 22 16.58 0.33 25.51
N ARG A 23 16.66 0.15 24.18
CA ARG A 23 17.97 0.09 23.48
C ARG A 23 18.35 1.21 22.53
N ASP A 24 17.50 2.21 22.31
CA ASP A 24 17.86 3.33 21.43
C ASP A 24 17.95 4.64 22.21
N ALA A 25 19.03 4.78 22.97
CA ALA A 25 19.48 6.10 23.43
C ALA A 25 20.28 6.75 22.28
N PRO A 26 19.84 7.88 21.71
CA PRO A 26 20.64 8.59 20.73
C PRO A 26 21.93 9.12 21.38
N PRO A 27 23.09 9.06 20.70
CA PRO A 27 24.33 9.63 21.23
C PRO A 27 24.17 11.15 21.35
N ARG A 28 24.51 11.70 22.53
CA ARG A 28 24.58 13.14 22.78
C ARG A 28 25.59 13.78 21.83
N PRO A 29 25.24 14.82 21.05
CA PRO A 29 26.24 15.62 20.38
C PRO A 29 26.84 16.62 21.37
N ASP A 30 28.01 16.28 21.92
CA ASP A 30 28.89 17.24 22.58
C ASP A 30 29.29 18.32 21.56
N SER A 31 28.56 19.43 21.60
CA SER A 31 28.76 20.58 20.74
C SER A 31 29.71 21.55 21.44
N ARG A 32 31.02 21.28 21.39
CA ARG A 32 32.01 22.35 21.53
C ARG A 32 32.27 22.95 20.14
N PRO A 33 32.19 24.28 19.97
CA PRO A 33 32.52 24.89 18.68
C PRO A 33 34.01 24.66 18.36
N PRO A 34 34.37 24.30 17.12
CA PRO A 34 35.75 24.14 16.72
C PRO A 34 36.46 25.50 16.66
N GLU A 35 37.63 25.61 17.30
CA GLU A 35 38.51 26.77 17.17
C GLU A 35 39.02 26.91 15.73
N PRO A 36 39.01 28.12 15.15
CA PRO A 36 39.56 28.37 13.83
C PRO A 36 41.10 28.40 13.90
N GLY A 37 41.76 27.47 13.22
CA GLY A 37 43.22 27.53 13.01
C GLY A 37 43.99 26.21 13.04
N ARG A 38 43.34 25.07 13.29
CA ARG A 38 44.05 23.78 13.29
C ARG A 38 44.03 23.12 11.91
N PRO A 39 45.18 22.82 11.29
CA PRO A 39 45.22 22.08 10.03
C PRO A 39 44.68 20.65 10.21
N PRO A 40 44.01 20.08 9.19
CA PRO A 40 43.43 18.75 9.28
C PRO A 40 44.53 17.71 9.51
N ALA A 41 44.38 16.89 10.55
CA ALA A 41 45.26 15.76 10.77
C ALA A 41 45.11 14.75 9.60
N PRO A 42 46.20 14.10 9.16
CA PRO A 42 46.13 13.10 8.12
C PRO A 42 45.25 11.93 8.57
N ILE A 43 44.25 11.61 7.75
CA ILE A 43 43.35 10.46 7.93
C ILE A 43 44.20 9.19 7.84
N VAL A 44 44.55 8.62 8.99
CA VAL A 44 45.12 7.28 9.05
C VAL A 44 43.99 6.30 8.76
N PHE A 45 43.95 5.78 7.53
CA PHE A 45 43.08 4.67 7.15
C PHE A 45 43.48 3.46 7.97
N ARG A 46 42.76 3.22 9.07
CA ARG A 46 42.89 1.99 9.85
C ARG A 46 42.03 0.94 9.13
N PRO A 47 42.59 -0.13 8.55
CA PRO A 47 41.77 -1.18 7.96
C PRO A 47 40.86 -1.73 9.06
N ALA A 48 39.57 -1.70 8.77
CA ALA A 48 38.53 -2.17 9.65
C ALA A 48 38.88 -3.57 10.14
N GLY A 49 38.93 -3.74 11.45
CA GLY A 49 39.08 -5.04 12.07
C GLY A 49 38.03 -5.99 11.51
N THR A 50 38.50 -7.15 11.08
CA THR A 50 37.71 -8.35 10.80
C THR A 50 36.92 -8.70 12.05
N VAL A 51 35.69 -8.20 12.15
CA VAL A 51 34.68 -8.76 13.04
C VAL A 51 34.00 -9.86 12.22
N ALA A 52 34.18 -11.10 12.66
CA ALA A 52 33.49 -12.26 12.13
C ALA A 52 31.97 -12.08 12.28
N SER A 53 31.34 -11.40 11.32
CA SER A 53 29.90 -11.45 11.06
C SER A 53 29.67 -12.42 9.91
N GLY A 54 30.04 -13.67 10.16
CA GLY A 54 29.54 -14.76 9.35
C GLY A 54 28.03 -14.87 9.56
N ASP A 55 27.32 -15.07 8.46
CA ASP A 55 26.05 -15.80 8.44
C ASP A 55 24.73 -15.06 8.67
N ALA A 56 24.64 -13.73 8.61
CA ALA A 56 23.31 -13.11 8.51
C ALA A 56 22.76 -13.28 7.07
N THR A 57 23.49 -12.74 6.10
CA THR A 57 23.09 -12.73 4.68
C THR A 57 23.11 -14.12 4.05
N GLN A 58 24.02 -15.01 4.49
CA GLN A 58 24.05 -16.40 4.01
C GLN A 58 22.90 -17.26 4.54
N ARG A 59 22.41 -16.99 5.77
CA ARG A 59 21.22 -17.68 6.31
C ARG A 59 19.93 -17.21 5.64
N GLU A 60 19.87 -15.94 5.25
CA GLU A 60 18.75 -15.41 4.48
C GLU A 60 18.71 -16.01 3.07
N GLY A 61 19.87 -16.14 2.42
CA GLY A 61 19.99 -16.79 1.11
C GLY A 61 19.54 -18.25 1.13
N SER A 62 19.97 -19.05 2.11
CA SER A 62 19.56 -20.46 2.20
C SER A 62 18.08 -20.64 2.53
N ARG A 63 17.48 -19.73 3.30
CA ARG A 63 16.02 -19.73 3.55
C ARG A 63 15.23 -19.42 2.28
N LEU A 64 15.70 -18.47 1.46
CA LEU A 64 15.05 -18.13 0.20
C LEU A 64 15.10 -19.31 -0.77
N GLU A 65 16.25 -19.97 -0.92
CA GLU A 65 16.37 -21.16 -1.78
C GLU A 65 15.45 -22.30 -1.33
N GLN A 66 15.33 -22.53 -0.01
CA GLN A 66 14.48 -23.57 0.54
C GLN A 66 12.99 -23.28 0.30
N PHE A 67 12.59 -22.00 0.40
CA PHE A 67 11.24 -21.54 0.06
C PHE A 67 10.93 -21.72 -1.43
N LEU A 68 11.85 -21.34 -2.32
CA LEU A 68 11.67 -21.50 -3.76
C LEU A 68 11.51 -22.97 -4.17
N ARG A 69 12.29 -23.89 -3.58
CA ARG A 69 12.10 -25.33 -3.80
C ARG A 69 10.73 -25.84 -3.32
N GLN A 70 10.24 -25.35 -2.19
CA GLN A 70 8.90 -25.74 -1.70
C GLN A 70 7.80 -25.23 -2.63
N MET A 71 7.92 -24.00 -3.13
CA MET A 71 6.97 -23.46 -4.11
C MET A 71 6.96 -24.25 -5.42
N GLU A 72 8.14 -24.61 -5.94
CA GLU A 72 8.25 -25.43 -7.14
C GLU A 72 7.65 -26.83 -6.94
N GLN A 73 7.85 -27.44 -5.77
CA GLN A 73 7.21 -28.71 -5.43
C GLN A 73 5.69 -28.58 -5.30
N ALA A 74 5.18 -27.48 -4.75
CA ALA A 74 3.74 -27.24 -4.66
C ALA A 74 3.10 -26.99 -6.03
N ALA A 75 3.80 -26.28 -6.92
CA ALA A 75 3.33 -26.00 -8.27
C ALA A 75 3.32 -27.25 -9.17
N ASN A 76 4.27 -28.16 -8.98
CA ASN A 76 4.37 -29.42 -9.74
C ASN A 76 3.49 -30.54 -9.17
N GLN A 77 2.72 -30.31 -8.10
CA GLN A 77 1.71 -31.26 -7.67
C GLN A 77 0.51 -31.22 -8.64
N PRO A 78 0.07 -32.36 -9.19
CA PRO A 78 -1.12 -32.41 -10.02
C PRO A 78 -2.33 -32.04 -9.16
N ALA A 79 -2.75 -30.79 -9.26
CA ALA A 79 -3.90 -30.27 -8.56
C ALA A 79 -5.17 -30.83 -9.23
N GLY A 80 -5.78 -31.82 -8.57
CA GLY A 80 -7.18 -32.14 -8.82
C GLY A 80 -8.07 -30.99 -8.33
N PRO A 81 -9.36 -30.95 -8.72
CA PRO A 81 -10.32 -29.97 -8.20
C PRO A 81 -10.24 -29.92 -6.66
N LEU A 82 -10.31 -28.71 -6.09
CA LEU A 82 -10.09 -28.40 -4.68
C LEU A 82 -10.60 -29.52 -3.75
N GLY A 83 -9.68 -30.18 -3.04
CA GLY A 83 -9.99 -31.25 -2.10
C GLY A 83 -9.99 -32.68 -2.68
N ARG A 84 -9.56 -32.89 -3.93
CA ARG A 84 -9.52 -34.23 -4.55
C ARG A 84 -8.16 -34.58 -5.17
N PRO A 85 -7.63 -35.81 -4.95
CA PRO A 85 -6.43 -36.27 -5.64
C PRO A 85 -6.70 -36.44 -7.15
N ALA A 86 -5.72 -36.08 -7.98
CA ALA A 86 -5.85 -36.01 -9.44
C ALA A 86 -6.26 -37.31 -10.16
N GLY A 87 -6.18 -38.46 -9.48
CA GLY A 87 -6.55 -39.77 -10.04
C GLY A 87 -7.88 -40.35 -9.54
N ALA A 88 -8.66 -39.63 -8.74
CA ALA A 88 -9.91 -40.17 -8.22
C ALA A 88 -11.01 -40.17 -9.31
N PRO A 89 -11.64 -41.33 -9.60
CA PRO A 89 -12.75 -41.39 -10.55
C PRO A 89 -13.90 -40.50 -10.08
N LEU A 90 -14.47 -39.72 -11.00
CA LEU A 90 -15.63 -38.89 -10.72
C LEU A 90 -16.82 -39.81 -10.35
N PRO A 91 -17.64 -39.45 -9.33
CA PRO A 91 -18.92 -40.12 -9.16
C PRO A 91 -19.71 -39.95 -10.46
N GLY A 92 -20.32 -41.04 -10.95
CA GLY A 92 -21.13 -41.00 -12.17
C GLY A 92 -22.17 -39.90 -12.03
N ALA A 93 -22.12 -38.91 -12.92
CA ALA A 93 -23.19 -37.93 -13.01
C ALA A 93 -24.42 -38.67 -13.54
N GLU A 94 -25.47 -38.76 -12.74
CA GLU A 94 -26.79 -39.05 -13.29
C GLU A 94 -27.13 -37.92 -14.26
N GLU A 95 -27.24 -38.25 -15.54
CA GLU A 95 -27.76 -37.36 -16.57
C GLU A 95 -29.25 -37.13 -16.27
N VAL A 96 -29.52 -36.15 -15.40
CA VAL A 96 -30.87 -35.61 -15.25
C VAL A 96 -31.12 -34.83 -16.54
N GLU A 97 -31.85 -35.43 -17.47
CA GLU A 97 -32.45 -34.74 -18.62
C GLU A 97 -33.23 -33.54 -18.06
N GLN A 98 -32.65 -32.34 -18.15
CA GLN A 98 -33.33 -31.09 -17.88
C GLN A 98 -34.33 -30.83 -19.01
N ARG A 99 -35.40 -31.62 -19.03
CA ARG A 99 -36.64 -31.28 -19.73
C ARG A 99 -37.36 -30.24 -18.90
N GLU A 100 -36.99 -28.99 -19.09
CA GLU A 100 -37.91 -27.85 -19.07
C GLU A 100 -37.07 -26.64 -19.50
N SER A 101 -37.26 -26.28 -20.77
CA SER A 101 -36.72 -25.06 -21.35
C SER A 101 -37.26 -23.88 -20.55
N LEU A 102 -36.44 -23.32 -19.66
CA LEU A 102 -36.71 -22.07 -18.96
C LEU A 102 -36.33 -20.89 -19.86
N GLU A 103 -36.75 -20.93 -21.13
CA GLU A 103 -36.68 -19.81 -22.07
C GLU A 103 -37.82 -18.84 -21.71
N GLU A 104 -37.67 -18.16 -20.58
CA GLU A 104 -38.45 -16.96 -20.31
C GLU A 104 -37.78 -15.82 -21.09
N ASP A 105 -38.48 -15.28 -22.09
CA ASP A 105 -38.02 -14.13 -22.85
C ASP A 105 -37.63 -13.02 -21.87
N PRO A 106 -36.36 -12.56 -21.84
CA PRO A 106 -35.95 -11.57 -20.87
C PRO A 106 -36.74 -10.29 -21.14
N ALA A 107 -37.62 -9.92 -20.20
CA ALA A 107 -38.27 -8.63 -20.22
C ALA A 107 -37.18 -7.56 -20.08
N VAL A 108 -36.78 -6.97 -21.20
CA VAL A 108 -35.79 -5.89 -21.25
C VAL A 108 -36.45 -4.64 -20.66
N VAL A 109 -36.36 -4.51 -19.34
CA VAL A 109 -36.75 -3.28 -18.65
C VAL A 109 -35.60 -2.28 -18.82
N SER A 110 -35.85 -1.20 -19.54
CA SER A 110 -34.89 -0.09 -19.64
C SER A 110 -34.64 0.49 -18.25
N LEU A 111 -33.41 0.29 -17.74
CA LEU A 111 -32.92 0.92 -16.52
C LEU A 111 -32.45 2.37 -16.76
N GLU A 112 -32.56 2.84 -18.00
CA GLU A 112 -32.19 4.20 -18.38
C GLU A 112 -33.25 5.15 -17.86
N THR A 113 -33.09 5.56 -16.60
CA THR A 113 -33.77 6.74 -16.11
C THR A 113 -33.31 7.91 -16.98
N GLU A 114 -34.23 8.57 -17.68
CA GLU A 114 -33.95 9.83 -18.36
C GLU A 114 -33.58 10.87 -17.30
N VAL A 115 -32.30 10.88 -16.92
CA VAL A 115 -31.73 11.93 -16.11
C VAL A 115 -31.76 13.16 -17.01
N LEU A 116 -32.76 14.01 -16.81
CA LEU A 116 -32.88 15.33 -17.42
C LEU A 116 -31.55 16.05 -17.21
N ARG A 117 -30.68 15.94 -18.21
CA ARG A 117 -29.38 16.60 -18.18
C ARG A 117 -29.69 18.10 -18.23
N PRO A 118 -29.19 18.90 -17.27
CA PRO A 118 -29.40 20.33 -17.32
C PRO A 118 -28.91 20.86 -18.66
N ALA A 119 -29.62 21.85 -19.21
CA ALA A 119 -29.26 22.48 -20.47
C ALA A 119 -27.77 22.88 -20.43
N ARG A 120 -27.02 22.50 -21.47
CA ARG A 120 -25.59 22.81 -21.54
C ARG A 120 -25.45 24.33 -21.54
N ARG A 121 -24.79 24.88 -20.51
CA ARG A 121 -24.42 26.29 -20.48
C ARG A 121 -23.38 26.52 -21.57
N LEU A 122 -23.68 27.41 -22.51
CA LEU A 122 -22.69 27.99 -23.42
C LEU A 122 -21.73 28.79 -22.54
N VAL A 123 -20.53 28.24 -22.33
CA VAL A 123 -19.44 28.92 -21.65
C VAL A 123 -18.62 29.59 -22.74
N ASP A 124 -18.67 30.91 -22.78
CA ASP A 124 -17.78 31.70 -23.62
C ASP A 124 -16.36 31.60 -23.05
N HIS A 125 -15.45 31.06 -23.85
CA HIS A 125 -14.10 30.75 -23.41
C HIS A 125 -13.19 31.97 -23.36
N ASP A 126 -13.57 33.10 -23.95
CA ASP A 126 -12.66 34.22 -24.12
C ASP A 126 -12.53 35.04 -22.81
N ASP A 127 -13.65 35.36 -22.14
CA ASP A 127 -13.64 36.09 -20.87
C ASP A 127 -13.27 35.20 -19.66
N GLU A 128 -13.73 33.95 -19.66
CA GLU A 128 -13.44 33.02 -18.55
C GLU A 128 -11.98 32.54 -18.58
N ALA A 129 -11.35 32.40 -19.76
CA ALA A 129 -9.95 32.02 -19.85
C ALA A 129 -9.01 33.09 -19.25
N ALA A 130 -9.30 34.37 -19.47
CA ALA A 130 -8.51 35.46 -18.89
C ALA A 130 -8.59 35.43 -17.34
N ALA A 131 -9.79 35.22 -16.78
CA ALA A 131 -9.98 35.10 -15.34
C ALA A 131 -9.27 33.86 -14.76
N VAL A 132 -9.28 32.73 -15.48
CA VAL A 132 -8.55 31.51 -15.09
C VAL A 132 -7.04 31.73 -15.16
N ALA A 133 -6.54 32.35 -16.22
CA ALA A 133 -5.12 32.67 -16.38
C ALA A 133 -4.64 33.63 -15.27
N ALA A 134 -5.40 34.67 -14.96
CA ALA A 134 -5.11 35.61 -13.87
C ALA A 134 -5.06 34.89 -12.52
N ARG A 135 -6.00 33.98 -12.26
CA ARG A 135 -6.02 33.17 -11.02
C ARG A 135 -4.81 32.26 -10.91
N ARG A 136 -4.44 31.60 -12.02
CA ARG A 136 -3.24 30.74 -12.09
C ARG A 136 -1.97 31.54 -11.84
N LEU A 137 -1.84 32.71 -12.45
CA LEU A 137 -0.70 33.60 -12.27
C LEU A 137 -0.61 34.12 -10.82
N ALA A 138 -1.74 34.53 -10.23
CA ALA A 138 -1.79 34.94 -8.83
C ALA A 138 -1.40 33.80 -7.88
N SER A 139 -1.86 32.58 -8.18
CA SER A 139 -1.52 31.38 -7.41
C SER A 139 -0.05 30.98 -7.57
N ALA A 140 0.53 31.17 -8.75
CA ALA A 140 1.95 30.97 -9.00
C ALA A 140 2.79 31.98 -8.21
N ARG A 141 2.49 33.29 -8.32
CA ARG A 141 3.18 34.35 -7.56
C ARG A 141 3.14 34.13 -6.05
N LYS A 142 2.01 33.62 -5.52
CA LYS A 142 1.90 33.29 -4.10
C LYS A 142 2.82 32.13 -3.68
N ARG A 143 3.13 31.19 -4.58
CA ARG A 143 4.05 30.08 -4.33
C ARG A 143 5.51 30.44 -4.56
N ASP A 144 5.78 31.33 -5.51
CA ASP A 144 7.13 31.71 -5.93
C ASP A 144 7.76 32.80 -5.04
N GLY A 145 6.98 33.40 -4.14
CA GLY A 145 7.46 34.40 -3.18
C GLY A 145 8.34 33.79 -2.08
N GLU A 146 9.23 34.61 -1.53
CA GLU A 146 10.00 34.23 -0.34
C GLU A 146 9.06 34.01 0.84
N LEU A 147 9.15 32.83 1.46
CA LEU A 147 8.36 32.51 2.64
C LEU A 147 8.88 33.28 3.85
N THR A 148 7.97 33.92 4.58
CA THR A 148 8.34 34.65 5.79
C THR A 148 8.44 33.70 6.98
N ARG A 149 9.11 34.14 8.05
CA ARG A 149 9.16 33.38 9.31
C ARG A 149 7.77 33.06 9.88
N ALA A 150 6.79 33.95 9.66
CA ALA A 150 5.41 33.72 10.07
C ALA A 150 4.77 32.56 9.29
N ASP A 151 5.04 32.46 7.98
CA ASP A 151 4.54 31.36 7.14
C ASP A 151 5.12 30.00 7.57
N HIS A 152 6.39 29.97 7.96
CA HIS A 152 7.01 28.78 8.54
C HIS A 152 6.36 28.36 9.86
N HIS A 153 6.06 29.31 10.75
CA HIS A 153 5.36 29.00 11.99
C HIS A 153 3.93 28.48 11.76
N LEU A 154 3.21 29.04 10.78
CA LEU A 154 1.89 28.55 10.39
C LEU A 154 1.98 27.12 9.83
N PHE A 155 2.93 26.86 8.94
CA PHE A 155 3.18 25.53 8.40
C PHE A 155 3.48 24.51 9.51
N ASP A 156 4.40 24.84 10.42
CA ASP A 156 4.76 23.97 11.54
C ASP A 156 3.58 23.70 12.47
N SER A 157 2.77 24.72 12.76
CA SER A 157 1.58 24.57 13.59
C SER A 157 0.56 23.62 12.95
N ARG A 158 0.39 23.71 11.63
CA ARG A 158 -0.51 22.83 10.87
C ARG A 158 -0.01 21.38 10.87
N ILE A 159 1.26 21.15 10.54
CA ILE A 159 1.85 19.80 10.54
C ILE A 159 1.78 19.13 11.92
N ARG A 160 1.91 19.90 13.01
CA ARG A 160 1.78 19.37 14.37
C ARG A 160 0.33 19.03 14.76
N GLN A 161 -0.65 19.64 14.11
CA GLN A 161 -2.08 19.41 14.36
C GLN A 161 -2.67 18.35 13.43
N GLU A 162 -2.06 18.10 12.27
CA GLU A 162 -2.47 17.04 11.36
C GLU A 162 -2.23 15.67 12.01
N PRO A 163 -3.25 14.80 12.08
CA PRO A 163 -3.07 13.44 12.59
C PRO A 163 -2.09 12.69 11.68
N ALA A 164 -1.08 12.05 12.27
CA ALA A 164 0.03 11.39 11.59
C ALA A 164 -0.35 10.18 10.69
N ASP A 165 -1.65 9.91 10.51
CA ASP A 165 -2.19 8.78 9.74
C ASP A 165 -2.22 9.06 8.23
N HIS A 166 -1.16 9.65 7.67
CA HIS A 166 -0.95 9.67 6.22
C HIS A 166 -0.40 8.33 5.70
N THR A 167 0.04 7.46 6.62
CA THR A 167 0.45 6.07 6.36
C THR A 167 -0.70 5.08 6.58
N ALA A 168 -1.89 5.54 6.95
CA ALA A 168 -3.07 4.71 7.02
C ALA A 168 -3.43 4.26 5.60
N VAL A 169 -2.85 3.12 5.20
CA VAL A 169 -3.26 2.39 4.01
C VAL A 169 -4.76 2.19 4.15
N ARG A 170 -5.53 2.69 3.17
CA ARG A 170 -6.99 2.46 3.12
C ARG A 170 -7.22 0.97 3.35
N ARG A 171 -7.87 0.62 4.47
CA ARG A 171 -8.22 -0.76 4.75
C ARG A 171 -9.37 -1.12 3.82
N TYR A 172 -9.04 -1.82 2.74
CA TYR A 172 -10.05 -2.36 1.84
C TYR A 172 -10.74 -3.52 2.53
N SER A 173 -12.06 -3.59 2.38
CA SER A 173 -12.80 -4.76 2.84
C SER A 173 -12.50 -5.96 1.93
N ALA A 174 -12.70 -7.17 2.45
CA ALA A 174 -12.61 -8.40 1.64
C ALA A 174 -13.61 -8.41 0.47
N GLN A 175 -14.70 -7.65 0.56
CA GLN A 175 -15.65 -7.46 -0.53
C GLN A 175 -15.03 -6.59 -1.64
N GLN A 176 -14.44 -5.46 -1.27
CA GLN A 176 -13.81 -4.54 -2.23
C GLN A 176 -12.65 -5.18 -3.00
N MET A 177 -11.87 -6.05 -2.34
CA MET A 177 -10.82 -6.81 -3.02
C MET A 177 -11.38 -7.83 -4.01
N ARG A 178 -12.49 -8.51 -3.66
CA ARG A 178 -13.18 -9.44 -4.57
C ARG A 178 -13.78 -8.71 -5.76
N ASP A 179 -14.45 -7.60 -5.52
CA ASP A 179 -15.03 -6.78 -6.59
C ASP A 179 -13.93 -6.28 -7.52
N ALA A 180 -12.82 -5.76 -6.99
CA ALA A 180 -11.68 -5.32 -7.79
C ALA A 180 -11.10 -6.45 -8.67
N PHE A 181 -11.06 -7.68 -8.16
CA PHE A 181 -10.64 -8.85 -8.94
C PHE A 181 -11.63 -9.17 -10.07
N VAL A 182 -12.93 -9.18 -9.77
CA VAL A 182 -13.99 -9.41 -10.77
C VAL A 182 -13.96 -8.33 -11.85
N TRP A 183 -13.83 -7.05 -11.47
CA TRP A 183 -13.73 -5.94 -12.42
C TRP A 183 -12.47 -6.04 -13.29
N ARG A 184 -11.35 -6.51 -12.74
CA ARG A 184 -10.12 -6.75 -13.51
C ARG A 184 -10.28 -7.87 -14.53
N GLU A 185 -11.05 -8.90 -14.22
CA GLU A 185 -11.33 -10.00 -15.15
C GLU A 185 -12.26 -9.54 -16.28
N ILE A 186 -13.31 -8.76 -15.95
CA ILE A 186 -14.31 -8.31 -16.93
C ILE A 186 -13.78 -7.16 -17.80
N LEU A 187 -13.12 -6.18 -17.21
CA LEU A 187 -12.70 -4.94 -17.90
C LEU A 187 -11.20 -4.91 -18.25
N GLY A 188 -10.45 -5.93 -17.82
CA GLY A 188 -9.00 -5.97 -17.93
C GLY A 188 -8.28 -5.15 -16.86
N PRO A 189 -6.93 -5.14 -16.87
CA PRO A 189 -6.14 -4.39 -15.90
C PRO A 189 -6.39 -2.88 -16.01
N PRO A 190 -6.28 -2.15 -14.87
CA PRO A 190 -6.40 -0.70 -14.86
C PRO A 190 -5.35 -0.09 -15.79
N VAL A 191 -5.65 1.09 -16.35
CA VAL A 191 -4.79 1.75 -17.36
C VAL A 191 -3.35 1.94 -16.86
N SER A 192 -3.17 2.18 -15.56
CA SER A 192 -1.86 2.29 -14.91
C SER A 192 -1.01 1.02 -14.93
N GLU A 193 -1.61 -0.15 -15.15
CA GLU A 193 -0.94 -1.47 -15.18
C GLU A 193 -0.83 -2.05 -16.60
N ARG A 194 -1.30 -1.33 -17.62
CA ARG A 194 -1.17 -1.81 -19.01
C ARG A 194 0.28 -1.61 -19.48
N PRO A 195 0.91 -2.61 -20.11
CA PRO A 195 2.23 -2.43 -20.71
C PRO A 195 2.12 -1.36 -21.82
N GLY A 196 2.94 -0.31 -21.71
CA GLY A 196 3.07 0.74 -22.70
C GLY A 196 3.96 0.35 -23.86
#